data_AF-A0AAU5FLC4-F1
#
_entry.id   AF-A0AAU5FLC4-F1
#
_cell.length_a   1.000
_cell.length_b   1.000
_cell.length_c   1.000
_cell.angle_alpha   90.00
_cell.angle_beta   90.00
_cell.angle_gamma   90.00
#
_symmetry.space_group_name_H-M   'P 1'
#
loop_
_entity.id
_entity.type
_entity.pdbx_description
1 polymer ?
#
loop_
_entity_poly.entity_id
_entity_poly.type
_entity_poly.pdbx_seq_one_letter_code
_entity_poly.pdbx_strand_id
1 'polypeptide(L)'
;MGDVLAGNNAVWEFEPDEVVIRYARGVRGSRLLQALGERHIPHSALESVELEDGRRGTAVLRAVPRPGADPLIEAAGGQLKETADPYRLVLPEQSRTLAEFYRDELREILGPADERDPEPPGRFLVAAPAGPRSFKAYDAKAFFDGRTVSFRWFWTGASTAKWKAGDQSFPVEELSGVDWRSPELLHGHLRLLRREGGLNGGAPGQEPGPADQDPAAVIFGLGYGPVHESLPFAASVLSAIRAVRVRP
;
A
#
# COMPACT_ATOMS: atom_id res chain seq x y z
N MET A 1 10.80 26.77 3.35
CA MET A 1 9.35 26.85 3.14
C MET A 1 9.17 26.39 1.72
N GLY A 2 8.83 25.12 1.55
CA GLY A 2 8.66 24.54 0.23
C GLY A 2 7.51 25.18 -0.53
N ASP A 3 7.59 25.08 -1.84
CA ASP A 3 6.56 25.52 -2.75
C ASP A 3 5.33 24.61 -2.65
N VAL A 4 4.12 25.16 -2.82
CA VAL A 4 2.86 24.43 -2.57
C VAL A 4 1.99 24.39 -3.81
N LEU A 5 1.51 23.20 -4.16
CA LEU A 5 0.52 22.97 -5.21
C LEU A 5 -0.74 22.35 -4.62
N ALA A 6 -1.81 23.14 -4.53
CA ALA A 6 -3.09 22.72 -3.98
C ALA A 6 -4.00 22.14 -5.07
N GLY A 7 -4.38 20.88 -4.89
CA GLY A 7 -5.36 20.19 -5.73
C GLY A 7 -6.68 19.92 -5.02
N ASN A 8 -7.59 19.29 -5.77
CA ASN A 8 -8.93 18.95 -5.32
C ASN A 8 -8.95 17.83 -4.26
N ASN A 9 -7.95 16.93 -4.31
CA ASN A 9 -7.88 15.73 -3.47
C ASN A 9 -6.69 15.74 -2.48
N ALA A 10 -5.70 16.59 -2.70
CA ALA A 10 -4.51 16.71 -1.86
C ALA A 10 -3.83 18.07 -2.05
N VAL A 11 -2.86 18.35 -1.20
CA VAL A 11 -1.88 19.43 -1.35
C VAL A 11 -0.51 18.78 -1.41
N TRP A 12 0.32 19.17 -2.39
CA TRP A 12 1.71 18.77 -2.48
C TRP A 12 2.61 19.92 -2.07
N GLU A 13 3.59 19.63 -1.22
CA GLU A 13 4.65 20.57 -0.84
C GLU A 13 5.96 20.00 -1.38
N PHE A 14 6.66 20.81 -2.17
CA PHE A 14 7.94 20.44 -2.78
C PHE A 14 9.04 20.94 -1.86
N GLU A 15 9.62 20.02 -1.10
CA GLU A 15 10.77 20.27 -0.23
C GLU A 15 12.06 19.84 -0.96
N PRO A 16 13.25 20.24 -0.48
CA PRO A 16 14.50 20.01 -1.21
C PRO A 16 14.83 18.53 -1.50
N ASP A 17 14.41 17.60 -0.64
CA ASP A 17 14.73 16.17 -0.71
C ASP A 17 13.50 15.26 -0.82
N GLU A 18 12.29 15.81 -0.70
CA GLU A 18 11.05 15.06 -0.73
C GLU A 18 9.83 15.87 -1.21
N VAL A 19 8.79 15.15 -1.62
CA VAL A 19 7.45 15.69 -1.83
C VAL A 19 6.58 15.29 -0.63
N VAL A 20 6.02 16.27 0.07
CA VAL A 20 5.06 16.03 1.16
C VAL A 20 3.65 16.11 0.59
N ILE A 21 2.89 15.02 0.71
CA ILE A 21 1.52 14.90 0.20
C ILE A 21 0.54 14.91 1.38
N ARG A 22 -0.29 15.95 1.47
CA ARG A 22 -1.35 16.08 2.48
C ARG A 22 -2.72 15.84 1.84
N TYR A 23 -3.42 14.78 2.22
CA TYR A 23 -4.69 14.42 1.61
C TYR A 23 -5.87 15.22 2.18
N ALA A 24 -6.81 15.60 1.30
CA ALA A 24 -8.01 16.31 1.69
C ALA A 24 -8.95 15.42 2.55
N ARG A 25 -9.49 15.98 3.63
CA ARG A 25 -10.34 15.27 4.61
C ARG A 25 -11.85 15.37 4.35
N GLY A 26 -12.26 15.60 3.09
CA GLY A 26 -13.67 15.83 2.75
C GLY A 26 -14.50 14.54 2.64
N VAL A 27 -15.79 14.60 2.99
CA VAL A 27 -16.73 13.45 3.04
C VAL A 27 -16.86 12.67 1.71
N ARG A 28 -16.61 13.33 0.57
CA ARG A 28 -16.63 12.73 -0.78
C ARG A 28 -15.28 12.18 -1.25
N GLY A 29 -14.22 12.36 -0.45
CA GLY A 29 -12.87 11.90 -0.78
C GLY A 29 -12.69 10.40 -0.57
N SER A 30 -11.62 9.85 -1.15
CA SER A 30 -11.22 8.47 -0.92
C SER A 30 -10.92 8.23 0.56
N ARG A 31 -11.61 7.26 1.17
CA ARG A 31 -11.36 6.86 2.56
C ARG A 31 -9.93 6.37 2.76
N LEU A 32 -9.31 5.78 1.74
CA LEU A 32 -7.91 5.37 1.81
C LEU A 32 -7.01 6.58 1.99
N LEU A 33 -7.15 7.60 1.12
CA LEU A 33 -6.33 8.82 1.22
C LEU A 33 -6.54 9.54 2.55
N GLN A 34 -7.79 9.58 3.05
CA GLN A 34 -8.07 10.12 4.39
C GLN A 34 -7.37 9.33 5.51
N ALA A 35 -7.36 7.99 5.42
CA ALA A 35 -6.69 7.13 6.40
C ALA A 35 -5.16 7.27 6.34
N LEU A 36 -4.59 7.57 5.18
CA LEU A 36 -3.17 7.87 5.02
C LEU A 36 -2.81 9.24 5.63
N GLY A 37 -3.68 10.24 5.50
CA GLY A 37 -3.52 11.56 6.11
C GLY A 37 -2.44 12.42 5.44
N GLU A 38 -1.18 12.14 5.74
CA GLU A 38 0.00 12.82 5.21
C GLU A 38 1.07 11.78 4.85
N ARG A 39 1.81 12.01 3.77
CA ARG A 39 2.92 11.16 3.36
C ARG A 39 4.13 11.98 2.93
N HIS A 40 5.28 11.52 3.36
CA HIS A 40 6.60 12.05 3.02
C HIS A 40 7.22 11.14 1.98
N ILE A 41 7.48 11.67 0.78
CA ILE A 41 7.95 10.92 -0.37
C ILE A 41 9.34 11.42 -0.77
N PRO A 42 10.43 10.74 -0.35
CA PRO A 42 11.77 11.11 -0.78
C PRO A 42 11.90 11.09 -2.30
N HIS A 43 12.64 12.02 -2.90
CA HIS A 43 12.89 12.02 -4.34
C HIS A 43 13.53 10.69 -4.80
N SER A 44 14.38 10.09 -3.98
CA SER A 44 14.98 8.76 -4.23
C SER A 44 13.97 7.62 -4.34
N ALA A 45 12.74 7.80 -3.86
CA ALA A 45 11.63 6.86 -3.99
C ALA A 45 10.85 7.01 -5.30
N LEU A 46 11.10 8.07 -6.08
CA LEU A 46 10.37 8.36 -7.31
C LEU A 46 11.14 7.92 -8.56
N GLU A 47 10.39 7.36 -9.50
CA GLU A 47 10.84 6.92 -10.82
C GLU A 47 10.54 8.00 -11.87
N SER A 48 9.35 8.57 -11.86
CA SER A 48 8.99 9.63 -12.79
C SER A 48 7.92 10.54 -12.22
N VAL A 49 7.68 11.64 -12.92
CA VAL A 49 6.50 12.46 -12.74
C VAL A 49 5.90 12.78 -14.11
N GLU A 50 4.59 12.68 -14.17
CA GLU A 50 3.79 12.76 -15.40
C GLU A 50 2.66 13.76 -15.19
N LEU A 51 2.32 14.48 -16.25
CA LEU A 51 1.14 15.33 -16.28
C LEU A 51 0.20 14.76 -17.32
N GLU A 52 -0.99 14.37 -16.86
CA GLU A 52 -2.04 13.76 -17.65
C GLU A 52 -3.25 14.70 -17.72
N ASP A 53 -4.08 14.53 -18.75
CA ASP A 53 -5.40 15.13 -18.78
C ASP A 53 -6.33 14.41 -17.79
N GLY A 54 -7.04 15.19 -16.98
CA GLY A 54 -8.01 14.71 -16.01
C GLY A 54 -9.44 14.72 -16.55
N ARG A 55 -10.40 14.47 -15.65
CA ARG A 55 -11.83 14.50 -15.99
C ARG A 55 -12.39 15.91 -15.82
N ARG A 56 -13.24 16.35 -16.75
CA ARG A 56 -14.06 17.58 -16.63
C ARG A 56 -13.24 18.86 -16.38
N GLY A 57 -12.26 19.17 -17.25
CA GLY A 57 -11.44 20.38 -17.11
C GLY A 57 -10.54 20.33 -15.88
N THR A 58 -9.92 19.18 -15.65
CA THR A 58 -8.89 19.01 -14.63
C THR A 58 -7.64 18.48 -15.31
N ALA A 59 -6.48 18.77 -14.73
CA ALA A 59 -5.22 18.13 -15.05
C ALA A 59 -4.82 17.21 -13.87
N VAL A 60 -3.99 16.20 -14.12
CA VAL A 60 -3.47 15.34 -13.06
C VAL A 60 -1.96 15.31 -13.10
N LEU A 61 -1.33 15.81 -12.04
CA LEU A 61 0.09 15.59 -11.78
C LEU A 61 0.22 14.25 -11.04
N ARG A 62 0.93 13.31 -11.63
CA ARG A 62 1.13 11.96 -11.08
C ARG A 62 2.60 11.68 -10.87
N ALA A 63 2.99 11.36 -9.65
CA ALA A 63 4.30 10.82 -9.36
C ALA A 63 4.26 9.29 -9.47
N VAL A 64 5.34 8.70 -9.95
CA VAL A 64 5.47 7.25 -10.10
C VAL A 64 6.55 6.79 -9.12
N PRO A 65 6.22 6.00 -8.09
CA PRO A 65 7.22 5.48 -7.18
C PRO A 65 8.01 4.34 -7.84
N ARG A 66 9.30 4.24 -7.52
CA ARG A 66 10.14 3.12 -7.95
C ARG A 66 9.60 1.79 -7.42
N PRO A 67 9.74 0.69 -8.17
CA PRO A 67 9.49 -0.65 -7.65
C PRO A 67 10.26 -0.87 -6.34
N GLY A 68 9.56 -1.34 -5.30
CA GLY A 68 10.20 -1.60 -4.00
C GLY A 68 10.34 -0.40 -3.06
N ALA A 69 10.00 0.82 -3.49
CA ALA A 69 10.23 2.01 -2.68
C ALA A 69 9.11 2.31 -1.66
N ASP A 70 7.85 2.01 -2.00
CA ASP A 70 6.68 2.25 -1.15
C ASP A 70 5.95 0.94 -0.78
N PRO A 71 5.87 0.57 0.52
CA PRO A 71 5.19 -0.65 0.94
C PRO A 71 3.69 -0.65 0.66
N LEU A 72 3.03 0.51 0.59
CA LEU A 72 1.61 0.61 0.26
C LEU A 72 1.37 0.24 -1.20
N ILE A 73 2.19 0.75 -2.11
CA ILE A 73 2.08 0.47 -3.55
C ILE A 73 2.51 -0.96 -3.86
N GLU A 74 3.56 -1.45 -3.21
CA GLU A 74 4.00 -2.85 -3.35
C GLU A 74 2.90 -3.81 -2.87
N ALA A 75 2.31 -3.57 -1.70
CA ALA A 75 1.21 -4.39 -1.19
C ALA A 75 -0.06 -4.29 -2.08
N ALA A 76 -0.34 -3.12 -2.67
CA ALA A 76 -1.49 -2.93 -3.54
C ALA A 76 -1.37 -3.70 -4.86
N GLY A 77 -0.15 -3.91 -5.36
CA GLY A 77 0.11 -4.66 -6.60
C GLY A 77 -0.69 -4.16 -7.81
N GLY A 78 -0.88 -2.84 -7.94
CA GLY A 78 -1.61 -2.23 -9.06
C GLY A 78 -3.14 -2.36 -9.00
N GLN A 79 -3.73 -2.87 -7.91
CA GLN A 79 -5.18 -3.09 -7.80
C GLN A 79 -5.97 -1.85 -7.34
N LEU A 80 -5.32 -0.72 -7.08
CA LEU A 80 -5.98 0.51 -6.65
C LEU A 80 -6.69 1.20 -7.81
N LYS A 81 -7.90 1.69 -7.55
CA LYS A 81 -8.58 2.64 -8.44
C LYS A 81 -7.81 3.96 -8.49
N GLU A 82 -7.88 4.65 -9.63
CA GLU A 82 -7.30 6.00 -9.81
C GLU A 82 -7.68 6.98 -8.68
N THR A 83 -8.93 6.93 -8.21
CA THR A 83 -9.43 7.82 -7.15
C THR A 83 -8.82 7.54 -5.77
N ALA A 84 -8.16 6.39 -5.61
CA ALA A 84 -7.48 5.97 -4.40
C ALA A 84 -5.95 5.93 -4.57
N ASP A 85 -5.42 6.33 -5.73
CA ASP A 85 -3.98 6.42 -5.96
C ASP A 85 -3.39 7.57 -5.10
N PRO A 86 -2.50 7.26 -4.14
CA PRO A 86 -1.90 8.26 -3.25
C PRO A 86 -0.92 9.21 -3.94
N TYR A 87 -0.51 8.92 -5.17
CA TYR A 87 0.45 9.72 -5.94
C TYR A 87 -0.21 10.55 -7.05
N ARG A 88 -1.53 10.67 -7.07
CA ARG A 88 -2.26 11.52 -8.02
C ARG A 88 -2.73 12.82 -7.36
N LEU A 89 -2.32 13.95 -7.91
CA LEU A 89 -2.82 15.28 -7.57
C LEU A 89 -3.76 15.77 -8.67
N VAL A 90 -5.05 15.81 -8.37
CA VAL A 90 -6.08 16.30 -9.30
C VAL A 90 -6.20 17.81 -9.17
N LEU A 91 -5.92 18.53 -10.25
CA LEU A 91 -5.82 19.98 -10.28
C LEU A 91 -6.90 20.58 -11.16
N PRO A 92 -7.44 21.76 -10.84
CA PRO A 92 -8.28 22.46 -11.79
C PRO A 92 -7.45 22.91 -13.00
N GLU A 93 -8.07 23.02 -14.18
CA GLU A 93 -7.33 23.32 -15.44
C GLU A 93 -6.48 24.60 -15.34
N GLN A 94 -6.94 25.63 -14.64
CA GLN A 94 -6.17 26.86 -14.48
C GLN A 94 -4.81 26.68 -13.76
N SER A 95 -4.62 25.57 -13.05
CA SER A 95 -3.37 25.23 -12.37
C SER A 95 -2.44 24.38 -13.24
N ARG A 96 -2.81 24.06 -14.49
CA ARG A 96 -2.02 23.20 -15.38
C ARG A 96 -0.61 23.73 -15.62
N THR A 97 -0.45 25.00 -15.96
CA THR A 97 0.87 25.59 -16.24
C THR A 97 1.78 25.52 -15.01
N LEU A 98 1.24 25.69 -13.81
CA LEU A 98 2.00 25.52 -12.57
C LEU A 98 2.36 24.04 -12.33
N ALA A 99 1.48 23.11 -12.68
CA ALA A 99 1.76 21.68 -12.62
C ALA A 99 2.85 21.25 -13.62
N GLU A 100 2.86 21.84 -14.82
CA GLU A 100 3.92 21.64 -15.83
C GLU A 100 5.27 22.09 -15.29
N PHE A 101 5.33 23.26 -14.65
CA PHE A 101 6.54 23.74 -13.98
C PHE A 101 7.07 22.74 -12.95
N TYR A 102 6.25 22.33 -11.96
CA TYR A 102 6.71 21.39 -10.93
C TYR A 102 7.04 19.99 -11.46
N ARG A 103 6.36 19.54 -12.52
CA ARG A 103 6.72 18.31 -13.23
C ARG A 103 8.15 18.41 -13.78
N ASP A 104 8.48 19.52 -14.42
CA ASP A 104 9.78 19.69 -15.06
C ASP A 104 10.90 19.87 -14.02
N GLU A 105 10.67 20.63 -12.96
CA GLU A 105 11.59 20.73 -11.80
C GLU A 105 11.87 19.36 -11.17
N LEU A 106 10.83 18.56 -10.90
CA LEU A 106 11.01 17.22 -10.36
C LEU A 106 11.74 16.29 -11.34
N ARG A 107 11.47 16.39 -12.65
CA ARG A 107 12.20 15.60 -13.66
C ARG A 107 13.68 15.93 -13.68
N GLU A 108 14.04 17.20 -13.54
CA GLU A 108 15.44 17.63 -13.44
C GLU A 108 16.11 17.04 -12.19
N ILE A 109 15.45 17.09 -11.03
CA ILE A 109 15.95 16.52 -9.78
C ILE A 109 16.13 15.00 -9.87
N LEU A 110 15.18 14.29 -10.48
CA LEU A 110 15.21 12.83 -10.58
C LEU A 110 16.25 12.33 -11.59
N GLY A 111 16.66 13.18 -12.53
CA GLY A 111 17.61 12.86 -13.58
C GLY A 111 17.14 11.75 -14.53
N PRO A 112 18.02 11.35 -15.47
CA PRO A 112 17.73 10.27 -16.41
C PRO A 112 17.40 8.95 -15.69
N ALA A 113 16.51 8.16 -16.27
CA ALA A 113 16.07 6.89 -15.68
C ALA A 113 17.18 5.81 -15.73
N ASP A 114 18.03 5.86 -16.75
CA ASP A 114 19.14 4.95 -17.02
C ASP A 114 20.36 5.16 -16.10
N GLU A 115 20.48 6.33 -15.48
CA GLU A 115 21.53 6.62 -14.49
C GLU A 115 21.16 6.16 -13.07
N ARG A 116 19.92 5.72 -12.85
CA ARG A 116 19.43 5.28 -11.54
C ARG A 116 19.67 3.78 -11.33
N ASP A 117 19.89 3.42 -10.07
CA ASP A 117 20.06 2.02 -9.68
C ASP A 117 18.80 1.21 -10.09
N PRO A 118 18.94 0.26 -11.03
CA PRO A 118 17.82 -0.54 -11.51
C PRO A 118 17.36 -1.53 -10.44
N GLU A 119 18.18 -1.80 -9.42
CA GLU A 119 17.81 -2.72 -8.36
C GLU A 119 16.81 -2.07 -7.38
N PRO A 120 15.73 -2.76 -7.01
CA PRO A 120 14.85 -2.30 -5.95
C PRO A 120 15.63 -2.06 -4.66
N PRO A 121 15.33 -1.00 -3.90
CA PRO A 121 16.08 -0.70 -2.70
C PRO A 121 15.95 -1.83 -1.66
N GLY A 122 17.02 -2.17 -0.95
CA GLY A 122 16.99 -3.24 0.06
C GLY A 122 15.97 -3.01 1.17
N ARG A 123 15.61 -1.75 1.44
CA ARG A 123 14.53 -1.32 2.34
C ARG A 123 13.55 -0.42 1.60
N PHE A 124 12.34 -0.31 2.12
CA PHE A 124 11.41 0.73 1.68
C PHE A 124 11.98 2.12 1.98
N LEU A 125 11.79 3.04 1.02
CA LEU A 125 12.23 4.43 1.12
C LEU A 125 11.11 5.32 1.65
N VAL A 126 9.86 4.97 1.36
CA VAL A 126 8.68 5.64 1.91
C VAL A 126 8.25 4.93 3.20
N ALA A 127 7.93 5.71 4.22
CA ALA A 127 7.41 5.18 5.47
C ALA A 127 6.12 4.39 5.23
N ALA A 128 6.00 3.24 5.89
CA ALA A 128 4.74 2.52 5.93
C ALA A 128 3.66 3.40 6.55
N PRO A 129 2.41 3.36 6.05
CA PRO A 129 1.31 3.99 6.72
C PRO A 129 1.24 3.53 8.18
N ALA A 130 0.89 4.42 9.11
CA ALA A 130 0.60 4.04 10.50
C ALA A 130 -0.76 3.31 10.64
N GLY A 131 -1.08 2.46 9.66
CA GLY A 131 -2.38 1.81 9.47
C GLY A 131 -2.93 1.15 10.72
N PRO A 132 -4.22 0.76 10.71
CA PRO A 132 -4.86 0.29 11.92
C PRO A 132 -4.14 -0.96 12.45
N ARG A 133 -3.90 -1.03 13.76
CA ARG A 133 -3.32 -2.21 14.42
C ARG A 133 -4.21 -3.47 14.28
N SER A 134 -5.45 -3.30 13.85
CA SER A 134 -6.37 -4.39 13.57
C SER A 134 -7.48 -3.96 12.64
N PHE A 135 -8.00 -4.89 11.83
CA PHE A 135 -9.21 -4.67 11.05
C PHE A 135 -10.11 -5.91 11.09
N LYS A 136 -11.39 -5.74 10.79
CA LYS A 136 -12.33 -6.87 10.68
C LYS A 136 -12.40 -7.35 9.24
N ALA A 137 -11.99 -8.59 9.02
CA ALA A 137 -12.30 -9.36 7.81
C ALA A 137 -13.67 -10.05 7.98
N TYR A 138 -14.12 -10.77 6.96
CA TYR A 138 -15.41 -11.47 7.00
C TYR A 138 -15.37 -12.67 7.96
N ASP A 139 -14.27 -13.41 7.94
CA ASP A 139 -14.08 -14.66 8.68
C ASP A 139 -13.27 -14.49 9.98
N ALA A 140 -12.61 -13.35 10.16
CA ALA A 140 -11.72 -13.13 11.29
C ALA A 140 -11.56 -11.65 11.66
N LYS A 141 -10.99 -11.40 12.83
CA LYS A 141 -10.29 -10.14 13.12
C LYS A 141 -8.79 -10.35 12.96
N ALA A 142 -8.16 -9.51 12.15
CA ALA A 142 -6.72 -9.49 11.97
C ALA A 142 -6.08 -8.44 12.90
N PHE A 143 -4.92 -8.76 13.46
CA PHE A 143 -4.16 -7.91 14.36
C PHE A 143 -2.69 -7.87 13.95
N PHE A 144 -2.04 -6.74 14.15
CA PHE A 144 -0.61 -6.57 13.94
C PHE A 144 -0.05 -5.60 14.98
N ASP A 145 0.98 -6.05 15.70
CA ASP A 145 1.64 -5.27 16.76
C ASP A 145 3.01 -4.70 16.33
N GLY A 146 3.38 -4.86 15.05
CA GLY A 146 4.69 -4.49 14.52
C GLY A 146 5.67 -5.66 14.39
N ARG A 147 5.38 -6.81 15.02
CA ARG A 147 6.24 -8.01 15.00
C ARG A 147 5.50 -9.29 14.67
N THR A 148 4.23 -9.37 15.01
CA THR A 148 3.43 -10.58 14.88
C THR A 148 2.07 -10.24 14.30
N VAL A 149 1.67 -10.98 13.25
CA VAL A 149 0.30 -10.93 12.71
C VAL A 149 -0.51 -12.05 13.36
N SER A 150 -1.70 -11.75 13.85
CA SER A 150 -2.58 -12.76 14.45
C SER A 150 -3.99 -12.69 13.87
N PHE A 151 -4.61 -13.86 13.69
CA PHE A 151 -5.98 -14.00 13.22
C PHE A 151 -6.84 -14.66 14.29
N ARG A 152 -7.93 -13.99 14.64
CA ARG A 152 -8.95 -14.51 15.55
C ARG A 152 -10.24 -14.81 14.79
N TRP A 153 -10.62 -16.08 14.73
CA TRP A 153 -11.72 -16.52 13.87
C TRP A 153 -13.09 -16.13 14.40
N PHE A 154 -14.00 -15.78 13.49
CA PHE A 154 -15.41 -15.63 13.76
C PHE A 154 -16.13 -16.94 13.48
N TRP A 155 -16.88 -17.42 14.48
CA TRP A 155 -17.63 -18.67 14.42
C TRP A 155 -18.59 -18.81 13.23
N THR A 156 -19.14 -17.69 12.71
CA THR A 156 -20.09 -17.67 11.59
C THR A 156 -19.45 -17.47 10.22
N GLY A 157 -18.17 -17.10 10.15
CA GLY A 157 -17.50 -16.74 8.90
C GLY A 157 -16.32 -17.63 8.54
N ALA A 158 -15.64 -18.20 9.53
CA ALA A 158 -14.50 -19.08 9.30
C ALA A 158 -14.95 -20.46 8.79
N SER A 159 -14.20 -20.97 7.81
CA SER A 159 -14.35 -22.34 7.33
C SER A 159 -14.03 -23.35 8.44
N THR A 160 -14.51 -24.59 8.29
CA THR A 160 -14.15 -25.69 9.20
C THR A 160 -12.63 -25.90 9.28
N ALA A 161 -11.89 -25.68 8.19
CA ALA A 161 -10.44 -25.77 8.17
C ALA A 161 -9.79 -24.74 9.09
N LYS A 162 -10.17 -23.46 8.96
CA LYS A 162 -9.68 -22.36 9.82
C LYS A 162 -10.09 -22.56 11.27
N TRP A 163 -11.33 -22.94 11.51
CA TRP A 163 -11.83 -23.19 12.86
C TRP A 163 -11.07 -24.30 13.57
N LYS A 164 -10.77 -25.41 12.87
CA LYS A 164 -9.96 -26.51 13.41
C LYS A 164 -8.51 -26.12 13.66
N ALA A 165 -7.96 -25.21 12.86
CA ALA A 165 -6.60 -24.69 13.07
C ALA A 165 -6.49 -23.82 14.33
N GLY A 166 -7.61 -23.27 14.82
CA GLY A 166 -7.64 -22.34 15.96
C GLY A 166 -7.04 -20.99 15.61
N ASP A 167 -7.08 -20.04 16.54
CA ASP A 167 -6.49 -18.71 16.35
C ASP A 167 -5.02 -18.83 15.93
N GLN A 168 -4.64 -18.07 14.90
CA GLN A 168 -3.30 -18.17 14.30
C GLN A 168 -2.43 -16.99 14.69
N SER A 169 -1.12 -17.21 14.75
CA SER A 169 -0.12 -16.18 15.04
C SER A 169 1.13 -16.41 14.19
N PHE A 170 1.65 -15.34 13.60
CA PHE A 170 2.71 -15.36 12.59
C PHE A 170 3.75 -14.27 12.90
N PRO A 171 4.93 -14.64 13.43
CA PRO A 171 6.06 -13.72 13.52
C PRO A 171 6.49 -13.25 12.12
N VAL A 172 6.82 -11.96 11.95
CA VAL A 172 7.30 -11.42 10.66
C VAL A 172 8.62 -12.09 10.21
N GLU A 173 9.36 -12.66 11.15
CA GLU A 173 10.54 -13.49 10.93
C GLU A 173 10.25 -14.82 10.22
N GLU A 174 9.00 -15.26 10.18
CA GLU A 174 8.59 -16.48 9.47
C GLU A 174 7.93 -16.16 8.12
N LEU A 175 7.68 -14.88 7.85
CA LEU A 175 6.98 -14.42 6.67
C LEU A 175 7.95 -14.00 5.56
N SER A 176 7.52 -14.24 4.33
CA SER A 176 8.22 -13.87 3.10
C SER A 176 7.57 -12.68 2.39
N GLY A 177 6.30 -12.40 2.67
CA GLY A 177 5.55 -11.29 2.09
C GLY A 177 4.08 -11.35 2.46
N VAL A 178 3.29 -10.54 1.75
CA VAL A 178 1.82 -10.52 1.85
C VAL A 178 1.24 -10.57 0.45
N ASP A 179 0.14 -11.29 0.29
CA ASP A 179 -0.71 -11.25 -0.90
C ASP A 179 -2.02 -10.57 -0.49
N TRP A 180 -2.17 -9.31 -0.90
CA TRP A 180 -3.38 -8.54 -0.67
C TRP A 180 -4.16 -8.47 -1.98
N ARG A 181 -5.41 -8.92 -1.93
CA ARG A 181 -6.35 -8.83 -3.04
C ARG A 181 -7.51 -7.92 -2.67
N SER A 182 -7.74 -6.89 -3.48
CA SER A 182 -8.72 -5.85 -3.18
C SER A 182 -10.10 -6.45 -2.83
N PRO A 183 -10.78 -5.96 -1.76
CA PRO A 183 -12.14 -6.38 -1.41
C PRO A 183 -13.17 -6.05 -2.50
N GLU A 184 -12.80 -5.23 -3.48
CA GLU A 184 -13.65 -4.87 -4.63
C GLU A 184 -13.54 -5.88 -5.79
N LEU A 185 -12.57 -6.80 -5.72
CA LEU A 185 -12.40 -7.89 -6.67
C LEU A 185 -13.04 -9.18 -6.12
N LEU A 186 -13.32 -10.12 -7.03
CA LEU A 186 -13.72 -11.47 -6.63
C LEU A 186 -12.62 -12.12 -5.77
N HIS A 187 -13.06 -12.77 -4.70
CA HIS A 187 -12.19 -13.46 -3.73
C HIS A 187 -11.18 -12.53 -3.04
N GLY A 188 -11.55 -11.27 -2.75
CA GLY A 188 -10.71 -10.36 -1.97
C GLY A 188 -10.26 -10.97 -0.65
N HIS A 189 -8.99 -10.82 -0.31
CA HIS A 189 -8.38 -11.43 0.87
C HIS A 189 -7.08 -10.72 1.26
N LEU A 190 -6.59 -11.02 2.46
CA LEU A 190 -5.21 -10.81 2.86
C LEU A 190 -4.63 -12.16 3.25
N ARG A 191 -3.58 -12.59 2.55
CA ARG A 191 -2.84 -13.82 2.81
C ARG A 191 -1.41 -13.48 3.22
N LEU A 192 -0.93 -14.15 4.25
CA LEU A 192 0.46 -14.08 4.69
C LEU A 192 1.27 -15.14 3.97
N LEU A 193 2.32 -14.73 3.26
CA LEU A 193 3.22 -15.64 2.58
C LEU A 193 4.28 -16.08 3.58
N ARG A 194 4.38 -17.39 3.83
CA ARG A 194 5.39 -17.97 4.73
C ARG A 194 6.71 -18.14 3.99
N ARG A 195 7.83 -18.14 4.71
CA ARG A 195 9.13 -18.55 4.14
C ARG A 195 9.12 -20.05 3.85
N GLU A 196 9.74 -20.45 2.74
CA GLU A 196 9.98 -21.86 2.43
C GLU A 196 10.81 -22.47 3.57
N GLY A 197 10.31 -23.56 4.17
CA GLY A 197 10.93 -24.23 5.33
C GLY A 197 10.22 -24.03 6.68
N GLY A 198 9.19 -23.20 6.78
CA GLY A 198 8.29 -23.21 7.95
C GLY A 198 7.54 -24.55 8.03
N LEU A 199 7.25 -25.05 9.25
CA LEU A 199 6.69 -26.39 9.53
C LEU A 199 5.37 -26.76 8.80
N ASN A 200 4.80 -25.86 8.00
CA ASN A 200 3.60 -26.05 7.19
C ASN A 200 3.69 -25.35 5.81
N GLY A 201 4.88 -25.00 5.33
CA GLY A 201 5.07 -24.41 4.00
C GLY A 201 4.85 -25.47 2.92
N GLY A 202 3.86 -25.26 2.04
CA GLY A 202 3.65 -26.10 0.87
C GLY A 202 4.92 -26.20 0.02
N ALA A 203 5.06 -27.31 -0.72
CA ALA A 203 6.23 -27.54 -1.56
C ALA A 203 6.44 -26.37 -2.56
N PRO A 204 7.70 -26.02 -2.87
CA PRO A 204 8.01 -24.96 -3.84
C PRO A 204 7.29 -25.24 -5.17
N GLY A 205 6.49 -24.27 -5.63
CA GLY A 205 5.75 -24.34 -6.90
C GLY A 205 4.30 -24.83 -6.81
N GLN A 206 3.76 -25.14 -5.63
CA GLN A 206 2.34 -25.42 -5.50
C GLN A 206 1.55 -24.11 -5.36
N GLU A 207 0.58 -23.87 -6.26
CA GLU A 207 -0.33 -22.74 -6.13
C GLU A 207 -1.00 -22.81 -4.75
N PRO A 208 -1.00 -21.70 -3.98
CA PRO A 208 -1.65 -21.68 -2.70
C PRO A 208 -3.14 -21.97 -2.91
N GLY A 209 -3.67 -22.93 -2.14
CA GLY A 209 -5.07 -23.34 -2.23
C GLY A 209 -6.06 -22.19 -1.97
N PRO A 210 -7.37 -22.44 -1.97
CA PRO A 210 -8.37 -21.40 -1.74
C PRO A 210 -8.16 -20.62 -0.43
N ALA A 211 -8.25 -19.29 -0.48
CA ALA A 211 -7.98 -18.40 0.66
C ALA A 211 -8.96 -18.59 1.83
N ASP A 212 -10.17 -19.08 1.57
CA ASP A 212 -11.16 -19.42 2.60
C ASP A 212 -10.78 -20.67 3.41
N GLN A 213 -9.93 -21.54 2.87
CA GLN A 213 -9.45 -22.76 3.54
C GLN A 213 -8.06 -22.60 4.18
N ASP A 214 -7.35 -21.52 3.87
CA ASP A 214 -5.97 -21.26 4.31
C ASP A 214 -5.93 -20.53 5.67
N PRO A 215 -5.41 -21.14 6.76
CA PRO A 215 -5.27 -20.47 8.06
C PRO A 215 -4.34 -19.24 8.05
N ALA A 216 -3.48 -19.10 7.04
CA ALA A 216 -2.65 -17.91 6.85
C ALA A 216 -3.36 -16.81 6.03
N ALA A 217 -4.65 -16.93 5.75
CA ALA A 217 -5.43 -15.93 5.04
C ALA A 217 -6.71 -15.53 5.78
N VAL A 218 -7.12 -14.27 5.63
CA VAL A 218 -8.44 -13.76 5.99
C VAL A 218 -9.17 -13.31 4.74
N ILE A 219 -10.47 -13.58 4.66
CA ILE A 219 -11.26 -13.26 3.47
C ILE A 219 -12.05 -11.96 3.67
N PHE A 220 -12.15 -11.18 2.61
CA PHE A 220 -12.95 -9.97 2.58
C PHE A 220 -14.38 -10.30 2.13
N GLY A 221 -15.30 -9.40 2.46
CA GLY A 221 -16.71 -9.56 2.14
C GLY A 221 -17.41 -8.21 2.16
N LEU A 222 -18.71 -8.20 1.85
CA LEU A 222 -19.47 -6.96 1.82
C LEU A 222 -19.41 -6.24 3.18
N GLY A 223 -18.73 -5.10 3.23
CA GLY A 223 -18.52 -4.31 4.46
C GLY A 223 -17.35 -4.77 5.35
N TYR A 224 -16.59 -5.79 4.95
CA TYR A 224 -15.46 -6.34 5.71
C TYR A 224 -14.15 -6.23 4.93
N GLY A 225 -13.04 -6.01 5.65
CA GLY A 225 -11.71 -5.82 5.06
C GLY A 225 -11.60 -4.62 4.12
N PRO A 226 -12.22 -3.45 4.43
CA PRO A 226 -12.27 -2.35 3.49
C PRO A 226 -10.86 -1.83 3.15
N VAL A 227 -10.66 -1.33 1.93
CA VAL A 227 -9.34 -0.92 1.41
C VAL A 227 -8.59 0.03 2.36
N HIS A 228 -9.29 0.99 2.96
CA HIS A 228 -8.71 1.99 3.87
C HIS A 228 -8.22 1.44 5.22
N GLU A 229 -8.52 0.18 5.53
CA GLU A 229 -7.99 -0.53 6.71
C GLU A 229 -7.04 -1.66 6.29
N SER A 230 -7.49 -2.52 5.37
CA SER A 230 -6.77 -3.75 5.03
C SER A 230 -5.49 -3.51 4.25
N LEU A 231 -5.44 -2.50 3.37
CA LEU A 231 -4.24 -2.19 2.60
C LEU A 231 -3.15 -1.50 3.45
N PRO A 232 -3.45 -0.45 4.26
CA PRO A 232 -2.47 0.09 5.20
C PRO A 232 -1.95 -0.95 6.20
N PHE A 233 -2.81 -1.88 6.63
CA PHE A 233 -2.40 -3.03 7.44
C PHE A 233 -1.40 -3.91 6.69
N ALA A 234 -1.71 -4.33 5.45
CA ALA A 234 -0.83 -5.15 4.63
C ALA A 234 0.53 -4.47 4.38
N ALA A 235 0.52 -3.17 4.07
CA ALA A 235 1.72 -2.36 3.88
C ALA A 235 2.60 -2.32 5.15
N SER A 236 1.98 -2.19 6.32
CA SER A 236 2.68 -2.19 7.61
C SER A 236 3.37 -3.54 7.88
N VAL A 237 2.67 -4.65 7.61
CA VAL A 237 3.22 -6.00 7.73
C VAL A 237 4.38 -6.21 6.75
N LEU A 238 4.19 -5.84 5.48
CA LEU A 238 5.22 -5.96 4.45
C LEU A 238 6.49 -5.17 4.79
N SER A 239 6.31 -3.95 5.31
CA SER A 239 7.42 -3.11 5.77
C SER A 239 8.21 -3.77 6.91
N ALA A 240 7.51 -4.34 7.90
CA ALA A 240 8.16 -5.05 9.00
C ALA A 240 8.91 -6.31 8.54
N ILE A 241 8.35 -7.08 7.60
CA ILE A 241 9.01 -8.24 6.99
C ILE A 241 10.33 -7.82 6.35
N ARG A 242 10.32 -6.76 5.54
CA ARG A 242 11.52 -6.26 4.85
C ARG A 242 12.54 -5.69 5.82
N ALA A 243 12.09 -4.99 6.87
CA ALA A 243 12.98 -4.42 7.89
C ALA A 243 13.78 -5.50 8.65
N VAL A 244 13.21 -6.69 8.87
CA VAL A 244 13.96 -7.77 9.54
C VAL A 244 14.95 -8.46 8.59
N ARG A 245 14.72 -8.47 7.28
CA ARG A 245 15.66 -9.04 6.30
C ARG A 245 16.96 -8.25 6.13
N VAL A 246 16.92 -6.95 6.43
CA VAL A 246 18.07 -6.05 6.30
C VAL A 246 18.93 -6.03 7.57
N ARG A 247 18.49 -6.69 8.66
CA ARG A 247 19.31 -6.82 9.87
C ARG A 247 20.45 -7.82 9.60
N PRO A 248 21.72 -7.47 9.94
CA PRO A 248 22.89 -8.33 9.73
C PRO A 248 22.83 -9.60 10.59
#